data_AF-A0A968JRX3-F1
#
_entry.id   AF-A0A968JRX3-F1
#
_cell.length_a   1.000
_cell.length_b   1.000
_cell.length_c   1.000
_cell.angle_alpha   90.00
_cell.angle_beta   90.00
_cell.angle_gamma   90.00
#
_symmetry.space_group_name_H-M   'P 1'
#
loop_
_entity.id
_entity.type
_entity.pdbx_description
1 polymer ?
#
loop_
_entity_poly.entity_id
_entity_poly.type
_entity_poly.pdbx_seq_one_letter_code
_entity_poly.pdbx_strand_id
1 'polypeptide(L)'
;MISESLFFAIFIVIILTMLLTDLLLVGRKSHIVSFREAAIWSSIWISSALLFFFYIRYYGETIHGIETIEELKNVVEKYNYNMQVDLNDFAASVEQYRKNMALNYITGYLIEETLSVDNLFVIFMILSAFSVREESYKPVLFWGILGAIVLRFLFIFTGAALIQRFEWILYIFGAYLVYVGVKMS
;
A
#
# COMPACT_ATOMS: atom_id res chain seq x y z
N MET A 1 2.27 23.20 -19.66
CA MET A 1 2.73 22.57 -18.40
C MET A 1 1.54 22.54 -17.46
N ILE A 2 1.03 21.36 -17.13
CA ILE A 2 0.03 21.23 -16.05
C ILE A 2 0.76 21.62 -14.76
N SER A 3 0.23 22.56 -13.97
CA SER A 3 0.82 22.86 -12.67
C SER A 3 0.74 21.62 -11.78
N GLU A 4 1.79 21.35 -11.01
CA GLU A 4 1.86 20.19 -10.11
C GLU A 4 0.60 20.08 -9.21
N SER A 5 0.11 21.22 -8.72
CA SER A 5 -1.13 21.32 -7.97
C SER A 5 -2.38 20.90 -8.76
N LEU A 6 -2.43 21.22 -10.07
CA LEU A 6 -3.54 20.84 -10.94
C LEU A 6 -3.52 19.34 -11.24
N PHE A 7 -2.34 18.73 -11.41
CA PHE A 7 -2.20 17.28 -11.54
C PHE A 7 -2.75 16.56 -10.30
N PHE A 8 -2.32 16.98 -9.10
CA PHE A 8 -2.81 16.40 -7.85
C PHE A 8 -4.31 16.61 -7.65
N ALA A 9 -4.84 17.79 -8.00
CA ALA A 9 -6.27 18.05 -7.91
C ALA A 9 -7.09 17.12 -8.82
N ILE A 10 -6.65 16.93 -10.07
CA ILE A 10 -7.31 16.01 -11.02
C ILE A 10 -7.24 14.57 -10.50
N PHE A 11 -6.06 14.14 -10.03
CA PHE A 11 -5.87 12.79 -9.47
C PHE A 11 -6.81 12.51 -8.29
N ILE A 12 -6.91 13.46 -7.34
CA ILE A 12 -7.81 13.35 -6.18
C ILE A 12 -9.27 13.25 -6.64
N VAL A 13 -9.69 14.09 -7.58
CA VAL A 13 -11.06 14.04 -8.11
C VAL A 13 -11.37 12.70 -8.76
N ILE A 14 -10.44 12.14 -9.52
CA ILE A 14 -10.61 10.81 -10.15
C ILE A 14 -10.75 9.73 -9.08
N ILE A 15 -9.86 9.69 -8.07
CA ILE A 15 -9.91 8.70 -6.99
C ILE A 15 -11.21 8.82 -6.19
N LEU A 16 -11.61 10.02 -5.79
CA LEU A 16 -12.88 10.24 -5.07
C LEU A 16 -14.07 9.81 -5.92
N THR A 17 -14.05 10.06 -7.23
CA THR A 17 -15.13 9.68 -8.13
C THR A 17 -15.22 8.16 -8.29
N MET A 18 -14.10 7.49 -8.54
CA MET A 18 -14.03 6.02 -8.64
C MET A 18 -14.52 5.37 -7.34
N LEU A 19 -14.05 5.87 -6.20
CA LEU A 19 -14.43 5.38 -4.88
C LEU A 19 -15.92 5.56 -4.58
N LEU A 20 -16.46 6.76 -4.83
CA LEU A 20 -17.89 7.03 -4.67
C LEU A 20 -18.75 6.16 -5.60
N THR A 21 -18.27 5.89 -6.82
CA THR A 21 -18.97 5.06 -7.81
C THR A 21 -19.07 3.61 -7.35
N ASP A 22 -17.95 3.00 -6.95
CA ASP A 22 -17.92 1.62 -6.42
C ASP A 22 -18.79 1.48 -5.17
N LEU A 23 -18.74 2.49 -4.30
CA LEU A 23 -19.47 2.46 -3.03
C LEU A 23 -20.98 2.74 -3.19
N LEU A 24 -21.40 3.66 -4.07
CA LEU A 24 -22.81 4.06 -4.24
C LEU A 24 -23.58 3.18 -5.22
N LEU A 25 -22.95 2.73 -6.32
CA LEU A 25 -23.63 2.03 -7.41
C LEU A 25 -23.54 0.51 -7.30
N VAL A 26 -22.41 -0.03 -6.85
CA VAL A 26 -22.11 -1.48 -6.95
C VAL A 26 -22.61 -2.27 -5.73
N GLY A 27 -22.94 -1.61 -4.61
CA GLY A 27 -23.35 -2.27 -3.35
C GLY A 27 -24.69 -3.04 -3.35
N ARG A 28 -25.47 -3.02 -4.45
CA ARG A 28 -26.87 -3.50 -4.48
C ARG A 28 -27.04 -5.02 -4.57
N LYS A 29 -26.03 -5.81 -4.96
CA LYS A 29 -26.16 -7.27 -5.03
C LYS A 29 -25.50 -7.94 -3.83
N SER A 30 -26.30 -8.58 -2.98
CA SER A 30 -25.84 -9.34 -1.82
C SER A 30 -25.53 -10.77 -2.22
N HIS A 31 -24.36 -11.00 -2.77
CA HIS A 31 -23.76 -12.32 -2.61
C HIS A 31 -22.91 -12.27 -1.35
N ILE A 32 -23.36 -12.96 -0.31
CA ILE A 32 -22.48 -13.33 0.80
C ILE A 32 -21.48 -14.33 0.25
N VAL A 33 -20.24 -13.88 0.02
CA VAL A 33 -19.16 -14.75 -0.44
C VAL A 33 -18.88 -15.73 0.70
N SER A 34 -18.98 -17.02 0.43
CA SER A 34 -18.72 -18.04 1.44
C SER A 34 -17.26 -17.99 1.88
N PHE A 35 -16.96 -18.34 3.13
CA PHE A 35 -15.58 -18.41 3.63
C PHE A 35 -14.67 -19.25 2.71
N ARG A 36 -15.20 -20.33 2.13
CA ARG A 36 -14.46 -21.17 1.18
C ARG A 36 -14.14 -20.46 -0.12
N GLU A 37 -15.09 -19.71 -0.66
CA GLU A 37 -14.90 -18.92 -1.88
C GLU A 37 -13.88 -17.81 -1.63
N ALA A 38 -14.01 -17.08 -0.52
CA ALA A 38 -13.06 -16.04 -0.13
C ALA A 38 -11.64 -16.60 0.06
N ALA A 39 -11.50 -17.76 0.69
CA ALA A 39 -10.21 -18.44 0.84
C ALA A 39 -9.61 -18.86 -0.50
N ILE A 40 -10.42 -19.37 -1.43
CA ILE A 40 -9.96 -19.71 -2.78
C ILE A 40 -9.49 -18.45 -3.52
N TRP A 41 -10.27 -17.37 -3.48
CA TRP A 41 -9.91 -16.11 -4.11
C TRP A 41 -8.61 -15.53 -3.53
N SER A 42 -8.47 -15.51 -2.20
CA SER A 42 -7.24 -15.05 -1.55
C SER A 42 -6.04 -15.92 -1.94
N SER A 43 -6.22 -17.24 -1.99
CA SER A 43 -5.18 -18.18 -2.42
C SER A 43 -4.72 -17.94 -3.85
N ILE A 44 -5.64 -17.65 -4.78
CA ILE A 44 -5.32 -17.35 -6.19
C ILE A 44 -4.46 -16.08 -6.28
N TRP A 45 -4.85 -15.02 -5.57
CA TRP A 45 -4.13 -13.75 -5.58
C TRP A 45 -2.74 -13.88 -4.94
N ILE A 46 -2.64 -14.50 -3.76
CA ILE A 46 -1.37 -14.76 -3.08
C ILE A 46 -0.45 -15.62 -3.96
N SER A 47 -1.00 -16.68 -4.57
CA SER A 47 -0.22 -17.56 -5.45
C SER A 47 0.30 -16.81 -6.68
N SER A 48 -0.52 -15.95 -7.29
CA SER A 48 -0.10 -15.12 -8.41
C SER A 48 1.01 -14.13 -8.02
N ALA A 49 0.89 -13.51 -6.84
CA ALA A 49 1.91 -12.62 -6.31
C ALA A 49 3.23 -13.36 -6.02
N LEU A 50 3.16 -14.58 -5.47
CA LEU A 50 4.34 -15.42 -5.22
C LEU A 50 4.99 -15.91 -6.52
N LEU A 51 4.19 -16.31 -7.51
CA LEU A 51 4.70 -16.68 -8.83
C LEU A 51 5.48 -15.51 -9.46
N PHE A 52 4.95 -14.29 -9.35
CA PHE A 52 5.63 -13.11 -9.84
C PHE A 52 6.90 -12.80 -9.03
N PHE A 53 6.91 -13.00 -7.71
CA PHE A 53 8.13 -12.92 -6.90
C PHE A 53 9.22 -13.89 -7.40
N PHE A 54 8.88 -15.14 -7.65
CA PHE A 54 9.82 -16.12 -8.20
C PHE A 54 10.29 -15.70 -9.59
N TYR A 55 9.40 -15.18 -10.44
CA TYR A 55 9.76 -14.65 -11.74
C TYR A 55 10.81 -13.54 -11.62
N ILE A 56 10.63 -12.55 -10.73
CA ILE A 56 11.65 -11.51 -10.49
C ILE A 56 12.96 -12.11 -9.95
N ARG A 57 12.87 -13.09 -9.05
CA ARG A 57 14.06 -13.69 -8.42
C ARG A 57 14.97 -14.42 -9.43
N TYR A 58 14.40 -14.98 -10.50
CA TYR A 58 15.12 -15.74 -11.52
C TYR A 58 15.36 -14.96 -12.82
N TYR A 59 14.47 -14.04 -13.18
CA TYR A 59 14.45 -13.33 -14.46
C TYR A 59 14.36 -11.80 -14.30
N GLY A 60 14.69 -11.22 -13.13
CA GLY A 60 14.57 -9.78 -12.89
C GLY A 60 15.42 -8.90 -13.83
N GLU A 61 16.50 -9.42 -14.36
CA GLU A 61 17.39 -8.78 -15.34
C GLU A 61 16.74 -8.64 -16.72
N THR A 62 15.93 -9.61 -17.15
CA THR A 62 15.28 -9.57 -18.46
C THR A 62 14.15 -8.53 -18.50
N ILE A 63 13.57 -8.22 -17.34
CA ILE A 63 12.53 -7.18 -17.20
C ILE A 63 13.04 -5.81 -17.66
N HIS A 64 14.33 -5.53 -17.43
CA HIS A 64 14.95 -4.25 -17.75
C HIS A 64 15.95 -4.35 -18.92
N GLY A 65 16.08 -5.53 -19.54
CA GLY A 65 17.01 -5.76 -20.65
C GLY A 65 18.47 -5.52 -20.26
N ILE A 66 18.88 -5.95 -19.06
CA ILE A 66 20.23 -5.72 -18.56
C ILE A 66 21.16 -6.78 -19.15
N GLU A 67 21.94 -6.41 -20.16
CA GLU A 67 22.95 -7.26 -20.78
C GLU A 67 24.37 -6.85 -20.37
N THR A 68 24.55 -5.61 -19.91
CA THR A 68 25.86 -5.04 -19.55
C THR A 68 25.92 -4.46 -18.14
N ILE A 69 27.13 -4.35 -17.59
CA ILE A 69 27.38 -3.76 -16.26
C ILE A 69 26.98 -2.27 -16.22
N GLU A 70 27.08 -1.56 -17.34
CA GLU A 70 26.76 -0.14 -17.46
C GLU A 70 25.25 0.09 -17.43
N GLU A 71 24.48 -0.75 -18.11
CA GLU A 71 23.02 -0.78 -18.02
C GLU A 71 22.57 -1.13 -16.60
N LEU A 72 23.20 -2.11 -15.96
CA LEU A 72 22.90 -2.47 -14.57
C LEU A 72 23.10 -1.26 -13.64
N LYS A 73 24.21 -0.54 -13.79
CA LYS A 73 24.49 0.67 -13.00
C LYS A 73 23.44 1.75 -13.24
N ASN A 74 23.09 2.00 -14.50
CA ASN A 74 22.08 3.00 -14.87
C ASN A 74 20.71 2.66 -14.28
N VAL A 75 20.32 1.39 -14.28
CA VAL A 75 19.06 0.92 -13.67
C VAL A 75 19.11 1.04 -12.15
N VAL A 76 20.22 0.61 -11.51
CA VAL A 76 20.40 0.70 -10.06
C VAL A 76 20.29 2.15 -9.57
N GLU A 77 20.93 3.09 -10.27
CA GLU A 77 20.85 4.52 -9.97
C GLU A 77 19.43 5.07 -10.22
N LYS A 78 18.78 4.70 -11.33
CA LYS A 78 17.44 5.18 -11.69
C LYS A 78 16.37 4.81 -10.66
N TYR A 79 16.44 3.59 -10.12
CA TYR A 79 15.44 3.07 -9.18
C TYR A 79 15.90 3.19 -7.71
N ASN A 80 17.02 3.87 -7.44
CA ASN A 80 17.57 4.09 -6.10
C ASN A 80 17.69 2.79 -5.27
N TYR A 81 18.14 1.71 -5.91
CA TYR A 81 18.43 0.48 -5.16
C TYR A 81 19.70 0.74 -4.32
N ASN A 82 19.58 0.61 -2.99
CA ASN A 82 20.72 0.72 -2.06
C ASN A 82 21.63 -0.51 -2.14
N MET A 83 22.28 -0.70 -3.30
CA MET A 83 23.09 -1.86 -3.62
C MET A 83 24.49 -1.43 -4.06
N GLN A 84 25.51 -2.14 -3.59
CA GLN A 84 26.88 -1.98 -4.08
C GLN A 84 27.06 -2.85 -5.32
N VAL A 85 27.23 -2.22 -6.49
CA VAL A 85 27.49 -2.92 -7.75
C VAL A 85 28.99 -3.21 -7.84
N ASP A 86 29.36 -4.49 -7.88
CA ASP A 86 30.74 -4.87 -8.17
C ASP A 86 30.96 -4.84 -9.67
N LEU A 87 31.81 -3.91 -10.12
CA LEU A 87 32.12 -3.69 -11.53
C LEU A 87 32.94 -4.83 -12.15
N ASN A 88 33.56 -5.68 -11.33
CA ASN A 88 34.43 -6.76 -11.80
C ASN A 88 33.68 -8.08 -12.03
N ASP A 89 32.49 -8.24 -11.44
CA ASP A 89 31.68 -9.46 -11.57
C ASP A 89 30.22 -9.12 -11.92
N PHE A 90 29.93 -9.21 -13.23
CA PHE A 90 28.59 -9.01 -13.76
C PHE A 90 27.61 -10.06 -13.24
N ALA A 91 28.01 -11.34 -13.14
CA ALA A 91 27.11 -12.41 -12.72
C ALA A 91 26.70 -12.26 -11.26
N ALA A 92 27.64 -11.92 -10.38
CA ALA A 92 27.35 -11.65 -8.96
C ALA A 92 26.49 -10.39 -8.80
N SER A 93 26.78 -9.32 -9.55
CA SER A 93 26.00 -8.07 -9.49
C SER A 93 24.57 -8.28 -10.00
N VAL A 94 24.36 -9.02 -11.09
CA VAL A 94 22.99 -9.34 -11.55
C VAL A 94 22.25 -10.20 -10.52
N GLU A 95 22.92 -11.13 -9.85
CA GLU A 95 22.28 -11.93 -8.80
C GLU A 95 21.83 -11.06 -7.61
N GLN A 96 22.69 -10.15 -7.16
CA GLN A 96 22.33 -9.21 -6.09
C GLN A 96 21.18 -8.29 -6.51
N TYR A 97 21.18 -7.82 -7.75
CA TYR A 97 20.09 -7.03 -8.30
C TYR A 97 18.76 -7.78 -8.26
N ARG A 98 18.70 -9.02 -8.78
CA ARG A 98 17.48 -9.86 -8.73
C ARG A 98 17.00 -10.07 -7.30
N LYS A 99 17.92 -10.31 -6.36
CA LYS A 99 17.58 -10.49 -4.93
C LYS A 99 16.96 -9.22 -4.36
N ASN A 100 17.59 -8.07 -4.55
CA ASN A 100 17.08 -6.79 -4.04
C ASN A 100 15.74 -6.41 -4.66
N MET A 101 15.58 -6.59 -5.98
CA MET A 101 14.33 -6.33 -6.67
C MET A 101 13.20 -7.24 -6.16
N ALA A 102 13.46 -8.54 -6.01
CA ALA A 102 12.49 -9.49 -5.46
C ALA A 102 12.11 -9.15 -4.01
N LEU A 103 13.09 -8.78 -3.19
CA LEU A 103 12.87 -8.34 -1.80
C LEU A 103 12.03 -7.07 -1.73
N ASN A 104 12.31 -6.07 -2.56
CA ASN A 104 11.53 -4.85 -2.61
C ASN A 104 10.08 -5.13 -3.06
N TYR A 105 9.90 -5.99 -4.06
CA TYR A 105 8.57 -6.40 -4.50
C TYR A 105 7.78 -7.08 -3.37
N ILE A 106 8.33 -8.12 -2.74
CA ILE A 106 7.60 -8.84 -1.68
C ILE A 106 7.38 -7.98 -0.44
N THR A 107 8.33 -7.10 -0.12
CA THR A 107 8.19 -6.15 0.98
C THR A 107 7.06 -5.17 0.69
N GLY A 108 6.99 -4.61 -0.52
CA GLY A 108 5.90 -3.75 -0.96
C GLY A 108 4.55 -4.45 -0.90
N TYR A 109 4.46 -5.67 -1.48
CA TYR A 109 3.27 -6.50 -1.44
C TYR A 109 2.78 -6.74 0.00
N LEU A 110 3.68 -7.14 0.91
CA LEU A 110 3.33 -7.38 2.31
C LEU A 110 2.92 -6.09 3.04
N ILE A 111 3.56 -4.96 2.76
CA ILE A 111 3.17 -3.66 3.32
C ILE A 111 1.75 -3.27 2.88
N GLU A 112 1.41 -3.46 1.61
CA GLU A 112 0.07 -3.15 1.09
C GLU A 112 -1.00 -4.07 1.70
N GLU A 113 -0.73 -5.37 1.78
CA GLU A 113 -1.63 -6.34 2.39
C GLU A 113 -1.82 -6.07 3.89
N THR A 114 -0.73 -5.81 4.63
CA THR A 114 -0.81 -5.52 6.08
C THR A 114 -1.55 -4.22 6.37
N LEU A 115 -1.35 -3.17 5.56
CA LEU A 115 -2.08 -1.92 5.69
C LEU A 115 -3.58 -2.11 5.42
N SER A 116 -3.93 -2.97 4.45
CA SER A 116 -5.32 -3.28 4.13
C SER A 116 -6.01 -4.05 5.26
N VAL A 117 -5.31 -5.01 5.86
CA VAL A 117 -5.80 -5.79 7.01
C VAL A 117 -5.98 -4.92 8.26
N ASP A 118 -5.07 -3.99 8.53
CA ASP A 118 -5.18 -3.04 9.65
C ASP A 118 -6.47 -2.21 9.57
N ASN A 119 -6.76 -1.64 8.39
CA ASN A 119 -7.98 -0.86 8.17
C ASN A 119 -9.26 -1.71 8.39
N LEU A 120 -9.27 -2.96 7.90
CA LEU A 120 -10.42 -3.87 8.06
C LEU A 120 -10.60 -4.31 9.52
N PHE A 121 -9.50 -4.55 10.24
CA PHE A 121 -9.55 -4.91 11.66
C PHE A 121 -10.17 -3.79 12.51
N VAL A 122 -9.74 -2.54 12.31
CA VAL A 122 -10.30 -1.37 13.02
C VAL A 122 -11.80 -1.25 12.77
N ILE A 123 -12.23 -1.41 11.51
CA ILE A 123 -13.64 -1.38 11.13
C ILE A 123 -14.43 -2.49 11.86
N PHE A 124 -13.93 -3.72 11.86
CA PHE A 124 -14.60 -4.84 12.54
C PHE A 124 -14.66 -4.66 14.05
N MET A 125 -13.60 -4.12 14.67
CA MET A 125 -13.59 -3.78 16.09
C MET A 125 -14.69 -2.77 16.43
N ILE A 126 -14.84 -1.73 15.61
CA ILE A 126 -15.89 -0.70 15.79
C ILE A 126 -17.28 -1.31 15.61
N LEU A 127 -17.51 -2.06 14.53
CA LEU A 127 -18.82 -2.69 14.27
C LEU A 127 -19.22 -3.66 15.39
N SER A 128 -18.26 -4.42 15.91
CA SER A 128 -18.45 -5.33 17.04
C SER A 128 -18.76 -4.56 18.33
N ALA A 129 -18.03 -3.48 18.63
CA ALA A 129 -18.27 -2.64 19.80
C ALA A 129 -19.69 -2.04 19.82
N PHE A 130 -20.23 -1.70 18.64
CA PHE A 130 -21.60 -1.20 18.51
C PHE A 130 -22.68 -2.28 18.31
N SER A 131 -22.30 -3.57 18.29
CA SER A 131 -23.22 -4.71 18.12
C SER A 131 -24.23 -4.50 16.98
N VAL A 132 -23.74 -4.01 15.83
CA VAL A 132 -24.59 -3.71 14.68
C VAL A 132 -25.27 -5.00 14.20
N ARG A 133 -26.53 -4.94 13.76
CA ARG A 133 -27.22 -6.10 13.16
C ARG A 133 -26.69 -6.35 11.75
N GLU A 134 -26.51 -7.61 11.36
CA GLU A 134 -25.91 -8.02 10.06
C GLU A 134 -26.59 -7.38 8.83
N GLU A 135 -27.91 -7.19 8.89
CA GLU A 135 -28.69 -6.53 7.82
C GLU A 135 -28.29 -5.05 7.59
N SER A 136 -27.73 -4.40 8.62
CA SER A 136 -27.31 -2.99 8.59
C SER A 136 -25.80 -2.82 8.39
N TYR A 137 -25.04 -3.88 8.13
CA TYR A 137 -23.57 -3.78 7.96
C TYR A 137 -23.19 -2.93 6.76
N LYS A 138 -23.83 -3.13 5.61
CA LYS A 138 -23.41 -2.44 4.38
C LYS A 138 -23.50 -0.91 4.48
N PRO A 139 -24.61 -0.30 4.93
CA PRO A 139 -24.69 1.15 5.05
C PRO A 139 -23.74 1.71 6.13
N VAL A 140 -23.62 1.03 7.27
CA VAL A 140 -22.72 1.49 8.36
C VAL A 140 -21.25 1.40 7.93
N LEU A 141 -20.87 0.33 7.25
CA LEU A 141 -19.54 0.15 6.68
C LEU A 141 -19.23 1.22 5.63
N PHE A 142 -20.19 1.53 4.75
CA PHE A 142 -20.05 2.59 3.76
C PHE A 142 -19.74 3.95 4.40
N TRP A 143 -20.55 4.37 5.37
CA TRP A 143 -20.34 5.65 6.06
C TRP A 143 -19.07 5.65 6.90
N GLY A 144 -18.69 4.49 7.45
CA GLY A 144 -17.44 4.29 8.19
C GLY A 144 -16.20 4.45 7.30
N ILE A 145 -16.14 3.77 6.15
CA ILE A 145 -15.02 3.87 5.20
C ILE A 145 -14.92 5.31 4.66
N LEU A 146 -16.05 5.91 4.25
CA LEU A 146 -16.08 7.28 3.75
C LEU A 146 -15.57 8.27 4.82
N GLY A 147 -16.06 8.14 6.06
CA GLY A 147 -15.63 8.96 7.19
C GLY A 147 -14.14 8.77 7.50
N ALA A 148 -13.65 7.54 7.51
CA ALA A 148 -12.24 7.21 7.75
C ALA A 148 -11.33 7.83 6.68
N ILE A 149 -11.72 7.77 5.40
CA ILE A 149 -10.96 8.37 4.29
C ILE A 149 -10.90 9.89 4.44
N VAL A 150 -12.04 10.54 4.72
CA VAL A 150 -12.10 12.00 4.91
C VAL A 150 -11.26 12.43 6.11
N LEU A 151 -11.39 11.73 7.25
CA LEU A 151 -10.55 11.96 8.43
C LEU A 151 -9.07 11.79 8.08
N ARG A 152 -8.72 10.73 7.34
CA ARG A 152 -7.33 10.45 6.94
C ARG A 152 -6.76 11.60 6.09
N PHE A 153 -7.51 12.08 5.10
CA PHE A 153 -7.09 13.25 4.33
C PHE A 153 -6.91 14.48 5.22
N LEU A 154 -7.88 14.77 6.09
CA LEU A 154 -7.80 15.91 7.00
C LEU A 154 -6.59 15.82 7.94
N PHE A 155 -6.32 14.66 8.54
CA PHE A 155 -5.16 14.43 9.39
C PHE A 155 -3.84 14.57 8.63
N ILE A 156 -3.74 14.02 7.41
CA ILE A 156 -2.52 14.12 6.59
C ILE A 156 -2.25 15.57 6.22
N PHE A 157 -3.23 16.30 5.66
CA PHE A 157 -3.03 17.68 5.23
C PHE A 157 -2.79 18.62 6.41
N THR A 158 -3.58 18.48 7.49
CA THR A 158 -3.40 19.30 8.70
C THR A 158 -2.06 19.00 9.36
N GLY A 159 -1.70 17.72 9.50
CA GLY A 159 -0.43 17.28 10.04
C GLY A 159 0.76 17.80 9.22
N ALA A 160 0.70 17.65 7.89
CA ALA A 160 1.74 18.17 6.99
C ALA A 160 1.88 19.69 7.09
N ALA A 161 0.77 20.44 7.09
CA ALA A 161 0.78 21.89 7.23
C ALA A 161 1.31 22.36 8.59
N LEU A 162 1.01 21.62 9.67
CA LEU A 162 1.52 21.90 11.01
C LEU A 162 3.03 21.63 11.09
N ILE A 163 3.50 20.49 10.58
CA ILE A 163 4.92 20.12 10.58
C ILE A 163 5.74 21.13 9.77
N GLN A 164 5.23 21.59 8.62
CA GLN A 164 5.90 22.60 7.80
C GLN A 164 6.09 23.94 8.52
N ARG A 165 5.22 24.27 9.49
CA ARG A 165 5.30 25.51 10.28
C ARG A 165 6.05 25.34 11.60
N PHE A 166 6.02 24.14 12.18
CA PHE A 166 6.51 23.87 13.53
C PHE A 166 7.20 22.50 13.58
N GLU A 167 8.50 22.48 13.30
CA GLU A 167 9.28 21.22 13.26
C GLU A 167 9.28 20.47 14.61
N TRP A 168 9.19 21.19 15.75
CA TRP A 168 9.17 20.57 17.09
C TRP A 168 7.93 19.71 17.34
N ILE A 169 6.83 19.94 16.60
CA ILE A 169 5.61 19.10 16.68
C ILE A 169 5.94 17.66 16.32
N LEU A 170 6.91 17.42 15.44
CA LEU A 170 7.31 16.07 15.05
C LEU A 170 7.82 15.25 16.23
N TYR A 171 8.56 15.86 17.17
CA TYR A 171 9.01 15.17 18.38
C TYR A 171 7.85 14.79 19.31
N ILE A 172 6.85 15.67 19.45
CA ILE A 172 5.66 15.38 20.26
C ILE A 172 4.84 14.27 19.61
N PHE A 173 4.64 14.33 18.30
CA PHE A 173 3.90 13.32 17.57
C PHE A 173 4.61 11.95 17.65
N GLY A 174 5.93 11.94 17.49
CA GLY A 174 6.76 10.75 17.67
C GLY A 174 6.66 10.17 19.08
N ALA A 175 6.78 11.00 20.12
CA ALA A 175 6.61 10.56 21.51
C ALA A 175 5.20 10.01 21.79
N TYR A 176 4.18 10.66 21.23
CA TYR A 176 2.79 10.20 21.34
C TYR A 176 2.58 8.84 20.66
N LEU A 177 3.14 8.62 19.47
CA LEU A 177 3.06 7.33 18.77
C LEU A 177 3.73 6.20 19.57
N VAL A 178 4.89 6.46 20.18
CA VAL A 178 5.56 5.50 21.06
C VAL A 178 4.66 5.18 22.27
N TYR A 179 4.08 6.20 22.90
CA TYR A 179 3.17 6.00 24.03
C TYR A 179 1.94 5.15 23.66
N VAL A 180 1.30 5.43 22.52
CA VAL A 180 0.14 4.64 22.04
C VAL A 180 0.55 3.21 21.73
N GLY A 181 1.70 3.01 21.06
CA GLY A 181 2.22 1.68 20.74
C GLY A 181 2.47 0.82 21.98
N VAL A 182 3.02 1.42 23.05
CA VAL A 182 3.24 0.72 24.33
C VAL A 182 1.93 0.42 25.07
N LYS A 183 0.91 1.27 24.96
CA LYS A 183 -0.39 1.06 25.62
C LYS A 183 -1.26 0.00 24.92
N MET A 184 -1.08 -0.17 23.61
CA MET A 184 -1.83 -1.13 22.80
C MET A 184 -1.17 -2.52 22.73
N SER A 185 0.11 -2.65 23.12
CA SER A 185 0.81 -3.94 23.29
C SER A 185 0.60 -4.51 24.68
#